data_AF-A0A290X073-F1
#
_entry.id   AF-A0A290X073-F1
#
_cell.length_a   1.000
_cell.length_b   1.000
_cell.length_c   1.000
_cell.angle_alpha   90.00
_cell.angle_beta   90.00
_cell.angle_gamma   90.00
#
_symmetry.space_group_name_H-M   'P 1'
#
loop_
_entity.id
_entity.type
_entity.pdbx_description
1 polymer ?
#
loop_
_entity_poly.entity_id
_entity_poly.type
_entity_poly.pdbx_seq_one_letter_code
_entity_poly.pdbx_strand_id
1 'polypeptide(L)'
;MTVRLLKPYAQRPAGAIATFEASTEAGMIASGQASANLTGGFEYFIPRPGLRLQAAQIAVGSLTLRAAEQAPVLLPEGQVLNISGSAGTAGVIYRLDPVLGGTNSLQSWAIGTGALAQIGPYAGLQRFLVTCSAGRVDAAVNAAAAMAPMIVVSSAAPNNNDGRPDGTIYIQTA
;
A
#
# COMPACT_ATOMS: atom_id res chain seq x y z
N MET A 1 -10.22 20.06 11.52
CA MET A 1 -11.68 19.79 11.45
C MET A 1 -11.93 19.35 10.00
N THR A 2 -13.13 19.37 9.41
CA THR A 2 -13.29 18.96 8.00
C THR A 2 -14.27 19.90 7.33
N VAL A 3 -13.93 20.35 6.11
CA VAL A 3 -14.73 21.32 5.35
C VAL A 3 -14.89 20.89 3.90
N ARG A 4 -15.95 21.39 3.26
CA ARG A 4 -16.15 21.31 1.81
C ARG A 4 -15.68 22.60 1.17
N LEU A 5 -14.79 22.50 0.18
CA LEU A 5 -14.32 23.63 -0.59
C LEU A 5 -15.42 24.17 -1.52
N LEU A 6 -15.72 25.46 -1.43
CA LEU A 6 -16.64 26.14 -2.36
C LEU A 6 -15.90 26.69 -3.58
N LYS A 7 -14.59 26.91 -3.45
CA LYS A 7 -13.68 27.35 -4.51
C LYS A 7 -12.46 26.42 -4.55
N PRO A 8 -11.79 26.26 -5.70
CA PRO A 8 -10.53 25.52 -5.75
C PRO A 8 -9.51 26.09 -4.77
N TYR A 9 -8.76 25.22 -4.09
CA TYR A 9 -7.74 25.61 -3.14
C TYR A 9 -6.53 24.66 -3.22
N ALA A 10 -5.35 25.23 -3.45
CA ALA A 10 -4.15 24.47 -3.81
C ALA A 10 -4.43 23.51 -4.97
N GLN A 11 -4.18 22.21 -4.79
CA GLN A 11 -4.42 21.17 -5.81
C GLN A 11 -5.84 20.61 -5.77
N ARG A 12 -6.69 21.09 -4.86
CA ARG A 12 -8.03 20.53 -4.65
C ARG A 12 -9.08 21.32 -5.44
N PRO A 13 -9.96 20.64 -6.20
CA PRO A 13 -11.05 21.28 -6.91
C PRO A 13 -12.15 21.77 -5.95
N ALA A 14 -13.06 22.61 -6.46
CA ALA A 14 -14.30 22.93 -5.75
C ALA A 14 -15.14 21.67 -5.52
N GLY A 15 -15.84 21.61 -4.39
CA GLY A 15 -16.60 20.45 -3.93
C GLY A 15 -15.77 19.41 -3.18
N ALA A 16 -14.43 19.50 -3.21
CA ALA A 16 -13.58 18.58 -2.47
C ALA A 16 -13.76 18.76 -0.95
N ILE A 17 -13.85 17.63 -0.23
CA ILE A 17 -13.81 17.56 1.22
C ILE A 17 -12.35 17.44 1.65
N ALA A 18 -11.94 18.32 2.57
CA ALA A 18 -10.57 18.36 3.06
C ALA A 18 -10.53 18.72 4.55
N THR A 19 -9.51 18.20 5.23
CA THR A 19 -9.23 18.48 6.64
C THR A 19 -8.07 19.46 6.71
N PHE A 20 -8.23 20.53 7.49
CA PHE A 20 -7.19 21.52 7.74
C PHE A 20 -7.05 21.79 9.25
N GLU A 21 -6.06 22.62 9.58
CA GLU A 21 -5.93 23.17 10.92
C GLU A 21 -7.12 24.07 11.25
N ALA A 22 -7.59 24.05 12.50
CA ALA A 22 -8.83 24.73 12.90
C ALA A 22 -8.85 26.23 12.56
N SER A 23 -7.71 26.92 12.69
CA SER A 23 -7.59 28.34 12.32
C SER A 23 -7.72 28.58 10.81
N THR A 24 -7.20 27.66 9.99
CA THR A 24 -7.29 27.74 8.53
C THR A 24 -8.74 27.55 8.10
N GLU A 25 -9.44 26.56 8.66
CA GLU A 25 -10.85 26.31 8.34
C GLU A 25 -11.75 27.47 8.71
N ALA A 26 -11.57 28.04 9.91
CA ALA A 26 -12.32 29.21 10.34
C ALA A 26 -12.13 30.39 9.37
N GLY A 27 -10.88 30.64 8.94
CA GLY A 27 -10.59 31.68 7.93
C GLY A 27 -11.21 31.40 6.56
N MET A 28 -11.18 30.14 6.11
CA MET A 28 -11.78 29.74 4.82
C MET A 28 -13.31 29.81 4.83
N ILE A 29 -13.95 29.48 5.96
CA ILE A 29 -15.40 29.61 6.12
C ILE A 29 -15.78 31.09 6.17
N ALA A 30 -15.08 31.90 6.98
CA ALA A 30 -15.35 33.33 7.12
C ALA A 30 -15.19 34.10 5.80
N SER A 31 -14.27 33.68 4.94
CA SER A 31 -14.05 34.26 3.60
C SER A 31 -14.94 33.67 2.50
N GLY A 32 -15.86 32.75 2.83
CA GLY A 32 -16.75 32.12 1.86
C GLY A 32 -16.04 31.21 0.85
N GLN A 33 -14.84 30.72 1.19
CA GLN A 33 -14.07 29.78 0.36
C GLN A 33 -14.38 28.32 0.69
N ALA A 34 -14.90 28.04 1.88
CA ALA A 34 -15.28 26.71 2.33
C ALA A 34 -16.59 26.73 3.13
N SER A 35 -17.18 25.57 3.35
CA SER A 35 -18.36 25.37 4.17
C SER A 35 -18.14 24.22 5.15
N ALA A 36 -18.63 24.37 6.38
CA ALA A 36 -18.72 23.27 7.34
C ALA A 36 -19.80 22.25 6.93
N ASN A 37 -20.72 22.61 6.01
CA ASN A 37 -21.66 21.67 5.45
C ASN A 37 -20.99 20.83 4.35
N LEU A 38 -20.82 19.54 4.65
CA LEU A 38 -20.17 18.56 3.77
C LEU A 38 -21.11 17.98 2.71
N THR A 39 -22.42 18.24 2.78
CA THR A 39 -23.41 17.72 1.83
C THR A 39 -23.05 18.11 0.39
N GLY A 40 -23.07 17.12 -0.50
CA GLY A 40 -22.72 17.29 -1.91
C GLY A 40 -21.22 17.53 -2.14
N GLY A 41 -20.37 17.33 -1.14
CA GLY A 41 -18.93 17.24 -1.31
C GLY A 41 -18.48 15.83 -1.69
N PHE A 42 -17.26 15.72 -2.20
CA PHE A 42 -16.62 14.45 -2.50
C PHE A 42 -15.23 14.38 -1.87
N GLU A 43 -14.81 13.20 -1.46
CA GLU A 43 -13.46 12.99 -0.97
C GLU A 43 -12.46 13.14 -2.12
N TYR A 44 -11.41 13.93 -1.90
CA TYR A 44 -10.39 14.18 -2.91
C TYR A 44 -9.01 13.86 -2.35
N PHE A 45 -8.34 12.92 -2.99
CA PHE A 45 -6.97 12.55 -2.67
C PHE A 45 -6.01 13.29 -3.59
N ILE A 46 -5.06 13.99 -2.98
CA ILE A 46 -3.99 14.70 -3.71
C ILE A 46 -3.13 13.66 -4.43
N PRO A 47 -2.97 13.75 -5.77
CA PRO A 47 -2.09 12.86 -6.49
C PRO A 47 -0.63 13.21 -6.20
N ARG A 48 0.12 12.24 -5.69
CA ARG A 48 1.57 12.31 -5.50
C ARG A 48 2.28 11.56 -6.64
N PRO A 49 3.47 12.01 -7.04
CA PRO A 49 4.31 11.23 -7.94
C PRO A 49 4.53 9.83 -7.34
N GLY A 50 4.19 8.82 -8.13
CA GLY A 50 4.35 7.42 -7.74
C GLY A 50 5.79 6.94 -7.72
N LEU A 51 5.99 5.72 -7.22
CA LEU A 51 7.23 4.99 -7.44
C LEU A 51 7.34 4.67 -8.94
N ARG A 52 8.36 5.23 -9.58
CA ARG A 52 8.66 5.00 -10.99
C ARG A 52 9.73 3.93 -11.12
N LEU A 53 9.64 3.18 -12.22
CA LEU A 53 10.69 2.26 -12.64
C LEU A 53 11.99 3.04 -12.84
N GLN A 54 13.04 2.70 -12.08
CA GLN A 54 14.39 3.23 -12.34
C GLN A 54 15.02 2.52 -13.56
N ALA A 55 14.65 1.26 -13.77
CA ALA A 55 14.90 0.49 -14.98
C ALA A 55 13.67 -0.38 -15.28
N ALA A 56 13.55 -0.89 -16.52
CA ALA A 56 12.41 -1.71 -16.96
C ALA A 56 12.10 -2.93 -16.06
N GLN A 57 13.08 -3.36 -15.25
CA GLN A 57 13.02 -4.58 -14.45
C GLN A 57 13.19 -4.35 -12.94
N ILE A 58 13.46 -3.11 -12.48
CA ILE A 58 13.68 -2.82 -11.05
C ILE A 58 13.02 -1.49 -10.68
N ALA A 59 11.98 -1.56 -9.85
CA ALA A 59 11.55 -0.43 -9.05
C ALA A 59 12.36 -0.48 -7.75
N VAL A 60 13.21 0.52 -7.53
CA VAL A 60 13.83 0.75 -6.23
C VAL A 60 13.29 2.08 -5.74
N GLY A 61 12.67 2.07 -4.56
CA GLY A 61 12.24 3.29 -3.93
C GLY A 61 11.24 3.05 -2.81
N SER A 62 11.20 4.04 -1.93
CA SER A 62 10.19 4.18 -0.90
C SER A 62 9.34 5.41 -1.18
N LEU A 63 8.05 5.31 -0.92
CA LEU A 63 7.09 6.38 -0.99
C LEU A 63 6.45 6.54 0.37
N THR A 64 6.33 7.78 0.81
CA THR A 64 5.54 8.14 1.98
C THR A 64 4.32 8.94 1.53
N LEU A 65 3.14 8.53 1.98
CA LEU A 65 1.88 9.24 1.80
C LEU A 65 1.37 9.75 3.14
N ARG A 66 0.83 10.97 3.12
CA ARG A 66 0.10 11.59 4.22
C ARG A 66 -1.41 11.45 4.01
N ALA A 67 -2.18 11.80 5.04
CA ALA A 67 -3.63 11.85 4.96
C ALA A 67 -4.13 12.67 3.75
N ALA A 68 -5.15 12.15 3.07
CA ALA A 68 -5.72 12.66 1.84
C ALA A 68 -4.71 12.72 0.66
N GLU A 69 -3.70 11.85 0.63
CA GLU A 69 -2.81 11.66 -0.51
C GLU A 69 -3.00 10.27 -1.13
N GLN A 70 -2.73 10.18 -2.44
CA GLN A 70 -2.68 8.93 -3.18
C GLN A 70 -1.51 8.92 -4.15
N ALA A 71 -1.01 7.73 -4.48
CA ALA A 71 0.03 7.59 -5.51
C ALA A 71 -0.05 6.25 -6.23
N PRO A 72 0.29 6.23 -7.53
CA PRO A 72 0.48 4.98 -8.25
C PRO A 72 1.80 4.31 -7.83
N VAL A 73 1.83 2.98 -7.86
CA VAL A 73 3.05 2.18 -7.70
C VAL A 73 3.12 1.18 -8.84
N LEU A 74 4.26 1.15 -9.52
CA LEU A 74 4.58 0.11 -10.50
C LEU A 74 5.40 -0.97 -9.80
N LEU A 75 4.94 -2.21 -9.88
CA LEU A 75 5.61 -3.37 -9.30
C LEU A 75 6.08 -4.30 -10.42
N PRO A 76 7.38 -4.28 -10.77
CA PRO A 76 7.98 -5.24 -11.68
C PRO A 76 7.77 -6.69 -11.28
N GLU A 77 7.90 -7.55 -12.27
CA GLU A 77 7.91 -9.00 -12.07
C GLU A 77 9.01 -9.41 -11.08
N GLY A 78 8.69 -10.38 -10.23
CA GLY A 78 9.64 -10.89 -9.22
C GLY A 78 9.93 -9.94 -8.06
N GLN A 79 9.25 -8.79 -7.98
CA GLN A 79 9.32 -7.87 -6.84
C GLN A 79 8.10 -7.97 -5.94
N VAL A 80 8.27 -7.57 -4.68
CA VAL A 80 7.22 -7.49 -3.67
C VAL A 80 6.99 -6.04 -3.24
N LEU A 81 5.74 -5.71 -2.93
CA LEU A 81 5.34 -4.44 -2.36
C LEU A 81 5.17 -4.60 -0.84
N ASN A 82 5.98 -3.87 -0.09
CA ASN A 82 5.93 -3.76 1.36
C ASN A 82 5.20 -2.48 1.75
N ILE A 83 4.25 -2.59 2.67
CA ILE A 83 3.40 -1.48 3.09
C ILE A 83 3.33 -1.47 4.60
N SER A 84 3.43 -0.29 5.18
CA SER A 84 3.19 -0.08 6.60
C SER A 84 2.44 1.21 6.87
N GLY A 85 1.64 1.22 7.92
CA GLY A 85 0.99 2.41 8.45
C GLY A 85 1.51 2.77 9.83
N SER A 86 1.66 4.07 10.10
CA SER A 86 1.87 4.58 11.46
C SER A 86 0.63 4.40 12.35
N ALA A 87 0.75 4.75 13.63
CA ALA A 87 -0.39 4.82 14.53
C ALA A 87 -1.49 5.76 13.97
N GLY A 88 -2.74 5.32 14.03
CA GLY A 88 -3.89 6.08 13.51
C GLY A 88 -3.99 6.11 11.99
N THR A 89 -3.21 5.28 11.28
CA THR A 89 -3.29 5.18 9.83
C THR A 89 -4.56 4.45 9.38
N ALA A 90 -5.23 5.05 8.40
CA ALA A 90 -6.25 4.42 7.59
C ALA A 90 -5.90 4.64 6.12
N GLY A 91 -5.91 3.57 5.33
CA GLY A 91 -5.64 3.63 3.92
C GLY A 91 -6.11 2.38 3.19
N VAL A 92 -5.92 2.36 1.89
CA VAL A 92 -6.28 1.23 1.03
C VAL A 92 -5.31 1.15 -0.14
N ILE A 93 -5.04 -0.06 -0.59
CA ILE A 93 -4.29 -0.33 -1.80
C ILE A 93 -5.18 -1.06 -2.75
N TYR A 94 -5.20 -0.62 -3.99
CA TYR A 94 -5.88 -1.31 -5.08
C TYR A 94 -4.86 -1.84 -6.08
N ARG A 95 -4.93 -3.14 -6.41
CA ARG A 95 -4.31 -3.66 -7.62
C ARG A 95 -5.21 -3.31 -8.78
N LEU A 96 -4.68 -2.57 -9.74
CA LEU A 96 -5.43 -2.05 -10.87
C LEU A 96 -5.37 -3.03 -12.04
N ASP A 97 -6.47 -3.14 -12.78
CA ASP A 97 -6.53 -3.95 -14.00
C ASP A 97 -5.71 -3.26 -15.12
N PRO A 98 -4.62 -3.89 -15.60
CA PRO A 98 -3.82 -3.31 -16.67
C PRO A 98 -4.53 -3.30 -18.02
N VAL A 99 -5.51 -4.18 -18.27
CA VAL A 99 -6.21 -4.34 -19.55
C VAL A 99 -7.23 -3.23 -19.77
N LEU A 100 -7.90 -2.80 -18.69
CA LEU A 100 -8.93 -1.75 -18.72
C LEU A 100 -8.39 -0.35 -18.37
N GLY A 101 -7.11 -0.09 -18.64
CA GLY A 101 -6.50 1.23 -18.47
C GLY A 101 -6.15 1.62 -17.02
N GLY A 102 -6.37 0.73 -16.04
CA GLY A 102 -6.01 0.95 -14.65
C GLY A 102 -7.02 1.73 -13.81
N THR A 103 -8.30 1.76 -14.22
CA THR A 103 -9.38 2.39 -13.44
C THR A 103 -10.18 1.39 -12.61
N ASN A 104 -10.15 0.10 -12.97
CA ASN A 104 -10.84 -0.95 -12.22
C ASN A 104 -9.87 -1.64 -11.24
N SER A 105 -10.34 -1.90 -10.01
CA SER A 105 -9.57 -2.68 -9.03
C SER A 105 -9.83 -4.18 -9.19
N LEU A 106 -8.77 -4.97 -9.35
CA LEU A 106 -8.82 -6.44 -9.31
C LEU A 106 -8.80 -6.98 -7.88
N GLN A 107 -8.11 -6.28 -6.99
CA GLN A 107 -7.92 -6.69 -5.60
C GLN A 107 -7.68 -5.46 -4.73
N SER A 108 -8.06 -5.52 -3.45
CA SER A 108 -7.80 -4.47 -2.50
C SER A 108 -7.28 -4.99 -1.16
N TRP A 109 -6.51 -4.15 -0.46
CA TRP A 109 -6.02 -4.39 0.90
C TRP A 109 -6.25 -3.16 1.76
N ALA A 110 -6.84 -3.35 2.94
CA ALA A 110 -6.95 -2.30 3.93
C ALA A 110 -5.60 -2.06 4.60
N ILE A 111 -5.21 -0.79 4.74
CA ILE A 111 -4.00 -0.37 5.44
C ILE A 111 -4.40 0.16 6.82
N GLY A 112 -3.92 -0.51 7.85
CA GLY A 112 -4.04 -0.08 9.25
C GLY A 112 -2.68 0.29 9.84
N THR A 113 -2.61 0.31 11.18
CA THR A 113 -1.33 0.45 11.90
C THR A 113 -0.49 -0.81 11.77
N GLY A 114 0.83 -0.64 11.58
CA GLY A 114 1.78 -1.74 11.43
C GLY A 114 2.05 -2.12 9.97
N ALA A 115 2.85 -3.17 9.78
CA ALA A 115 3.18 -3.69 8.46
C ALA A 115 2.11 -4.66 7.96
N LEU A 116 1.76 -4.57 6.68
CA LEU A 116 0.95 -5.57 5.99
C LEU A 116 1.81 -6.76 5.59
N ALA A 117 1.16 -7.89 5.34
CA ALA A 117 1.79 -8.99 4.61
C ALA A 117 2.28 -8.51 3.24
N GLN A 118 3.40 -9.07 2.79
CA GLN A 118 3.99 -8.69 1.50
C GLN A 118 3.01 -8.98 0.35
N ILE A 119 2.92 -8.05 -0.60
CA ILE A 119 2.04 -8.17 -1.77
C ILE A 119 2.89 -8.53 -2.99
N GLY A 120 2.65 -9.71 -3.58
CA GLY A 120 3.46 -10.31 -4.64
C GLY A 120 4.35 -11.46 -4.14
N PRO A 121 5.31 -11.94 -4.94
CA PRO A 121 5.63 -11.49 -6.31
C PRO A 121 4.56 -11.88 -7.32
N TYR A 122 4.46 -11.11 -8.40
CA TYR A 122 3.58 -11.41 -9.53
C TYR A 122 4.40 -11.65 -10.79
N ALA A 123 3.80 -12.38 -11.73
CA ALA A 123 4.26 -12.41 -13.10
C ALA A 123 3.89 -11.11 -13.82
N GLY A 124 4.79 -10.60 -14.67
CA GLY A 124 4.61 -9.34 -15.39
C GLY A 124 4.54 -8.08 -14.52
N LEU A 125 4.45 -6.92 -15.17
CA LEU A 125 4.35 -5.63 -14.52
C LEU A 125 2.95 -5.41 -13.93
N GLN A 126 2.87 -5.13 -12.64
CA GLN A 126 1.63 -4.82 -11.95
C GLN A 126 1.52 -3.32 -11.64
N ARG A 127 0.27 -2.82 -11.64
CA ARG A 127 -0.05 -1.43 -11.29
C ARG A 127 -0.87 -1.41 -10.02
N PHE A 128 -0.46 -0.58 -9.07
CA PHE A 128 -1.17 -0.36 -7.82
C PHE A 128 -1.51 1.12 -7.66
N LEU A 129 -2.57 1.39 -6.90
CA LEU A 129 -2.89 2.71 -6.38
C LEU A 129 -2.94 2.61 -4.86
N VAL A 130 -2.06 3.34 -4.18
CA VAL A 130 -2.02 3.44 -2.72
C VAL A 130 -2.70 4.74 -2.33
N THR A 131 -3.65 4.66 -1.40
CA THR A 131 -4.43 5.80 -0.91
C THR A 131 -4.34 5.84 0.62
N CYS A 132 -4.04 7.01 1.19
CA CYS A 132 -4.03 7.25 2.63
C CYS A 132 -5.14 8.24 2.98
N SER A 133 -6.14 7.79 3.74
CA SER A 133 -7.25 8.64 4.22
C SER A 133 -6.94 9.29 5.56
N ALA A 134 -6.19 8.62 6.44
CA ALA A 134 -5.73 9.18 7.70
C ALA A 134 -4.32 8.69 8.07
N GLY A 135 -3.61 9.48 8.87
CA GLY A 135 -2.26 9.16 9.36
C GLY A 135 -1.19 9.25 8.27
N ARG A 136 -0.31 8.24 8.24
CA ARG A 136 0.83 8.13 7.32
C ARG A 136 0.98 6.69 6.83
N VAL A 137 1.21 6.52 5.54
CA VAL A 137 1.51 5.23 4.90
C VAL A 137 2.92 5.29 4.32
N ASP A 138 3.72 4.27 4.58
CA ASP A 138 5.02 4.06 3.95
C ASP A 138 4.94 2.81 3.07
N ALA A 139 5.31 2.97 1.81
CA ALA A 139 5.31 1.94 0.78
C ALA A 139 6.71 1.77 0.20
N ALA A 140 7.16 0.53 0.01
CA ALA A 140 8.46 0.24 -0.58
C ALA A 140 8.36 -0.95 -1.54
N VAL A 141 9.07 -0.87 -2.65
CA VAL A 141 9.24 -2.00 -3.56
C VAL A 141 10.61 -2.62 -3.33
N ASN A 142 10.62 -3.92 -3.09
CA ASN A 142 11.83 -4.70 -2.84
C ASN A 142 11.86 -5.90 -3.79
N ALA A 143 13.05 -6.42 -4.08
CA ALA A 143 13.13 -7.74 -4.68
C ALA A 143 12.41 -8.76 -3.78
N ALA A 144 11.68 -9.70 -4.37
CA ALA A 144 11.21 -10.84 -3.60
C ALA A 144 12.44 -11.55 -3.05
N ALA A 145 12.56 -11.63 -1.72
CA ALA A 145 13.49 -12.60 -1.16
C ALA A 145 13.02 -13.95 -1.69
N ALA A 146 13.87 -14.67 -2.44
CA ALA A 146 13.58 -16.05 -2.75
C ALA A 146 13.31 -16.73 -1.41
N MET A 147 12.08 -17.18 -1.19
CA MET A 147 11.82 -18.11 -0.10
C MET A 147 12.57 -19.37 -0.52
N ALA A 148 13.85 -19.48 -0.16
CA ALA A 148 14.56 -20.72 -0.27
C ALA A 148 13.70 -21.74 0.49
N PRO A 149 13.35 -22.89 -0.12
CA PRO A 149 12.63 -23.92 0.61
C PRO A 149 13.42 -24.19 1.87
N MET A 150 12.77 -24.01 3.03
CA MET A 150 13.36 -24.42 4.29
C MET A 150 13.38 -25.94 4.25
N ILE A 151 14.55 -26.51 3.97
CA ILE A 151 14.75 -27.95 4.14
C ILE A 151 14.69 -28.20 5.64
N VAL A 152 13.55 -28.70 6.12
CA VAL A 152 13.44 -29.25 7.47
C VAL A 152 14.06 -30.63 7.43
N VAL A 153 15.32 -30.74 7.85
CA VAL A 153 15.93 -32.04 8.11
C VAL A 153 15.42 -32.53 9.46
N SER A 154 14.34 -33.32 9.43
CA SER A 154 13.93 -34.09 10.60
C SER A 154 14.77 -35.37 10.63
N SER A 155 15.78 -35.42 11.48
CA SER A 155 16.42 -36.69 11.85
C SER A 155 15.51 -37.44 12.83
N ALA A 156 14.30 -37.79 12.39
CA ALA A 156 13.57 -38.85 13.06
C ALA A 156 14.27 -40.14 12.64
N ALA A 157 15.15 -40.66 13.49
CA ALA A 157 15.58 -42.04 13.35
C ALA A 157 14.32 -42.89 13.59
N PRO A 158 13.75 -43.61 12.59
CA PRO A 158 13.07 -44.83 12.95
C PRO A 158 14.15 -45.65 13.65
N ASN A 159 13.97 -45.88 14.95
CA ASN A 159 14.72 -46.93 15.60
C ASN A 159 14.39 -48.21 14.81
N ASN A 160 15.35 -48.69 14.02
CA ASN A 160 15.51 -50.12 13.92
C ASN A 160 15.46 -50.63 15.37
N ASN A 161 14.72 -51.69 15.67
CA ASN A 161 14.42 -52.11 17.04
C ASN A 161 15.67 -52.50 17.89
N ASP A 162 16.87 -52.07 17.51
CA ASP A 162 18.16 -52.15 18.18
C ASP A 162 18.70 -50.79 18.71
N GLY A 163 18.00 -49.67 18.50
CA GLY A 163 18.34 -48.37 19.08
C GLY A 163 19.46 -47.59 18.38
N ARG A 164 19.85 -47.95 17.16
CA ARG A 164 20.82 -47.20 16.35
C ARG A 164 20.12 -46.23 15.39
N PRO A 165 20.76 -45.11 15.01
CA PRO A 165 20.24 -44.27 13.93
C PRO A 165 20.43 -44.98 12.58
N ASP A 166 19.35 -45.21 11.84
CA ASP A 166 19.34 -45.86 10.51
C ASP A 166 20.03 -45.03 9.40
N GLY A 167 20.50 -43.81 9.71
CA GLY A 167 21.20 -42.96 8.75
C GLY A 167 20.32 -42.41 7.60
N THR A 168 19.03 -42.76 7.58
CA THR A 168 18.07 -42.31 6.56
C THR A 168 17.69 -40.85 6.78
N ILE A 169 17.94 -40.00 5.77
CA ILE A 169 17.54 -38.58 5.75
C ILE A 169 16.19 -38.47 5.05
N TYR A 170 15.17 -38.04 5.77
CA TYR A 170 13.87 -37.70 5.18
C TYR A 170 13.88 -36.24 4.72
N ILE A 171 13.79 -36.05 3.40
CA ILE A 171 13.63 -34.73 2.81
C ILE A 171 12.13 -34.48 2.64
N GLN A 172 11.56 -33.61 3.48
CA GLN A 172 10.20 -33.10 3.29
C GLN A 172 10.28 -31.77 2.55
N THR A 173 9.73 -31.75 1.34
CA THR A 173 9.46 -30.52 0.59
C THR A 173 8.05 -30.05 0.95
N ALA A 174 7.92 -28.82 1.46
CA ALA A 174 6.64 -28.15 1.67
C ALA A 174 6.02 -27.67 0.35
#